data_AF-A0A662VKE9-F1
#
_entry.id   AF-A0A662VKE9-F1
#
_cell.length_a   1.000
_cell.length_b   1.000
_cell.length_c   1.000
_cell.angle_alpha   90.00
_cell.angle_beta   90.00
_cell.angle_gamma   90.00
#
_symmetry.space_group_name_H-M   'P 1'
#
loop_
_entity.id
_entity.type
_entity.pdbx_description
1 polymer ?
#
loop_
_entity_poly.entity_id
_entity_poly.type
_entity_poly.pdbx_seq_one_letter_code
_entity_poly.pdbx_strand_id
1 'polypeptide(L)'
;MRVFPISLLRAYKILQKLPNNIRKDDAIEVLSRNGLSRKTALTYLRALKYWGLIKGENELEIKKVSLDKFLSIVRNKTLEEIDPRVIEAIKEVHDLPFSYSIKLIENKLREKGLEVSLWYIRNILRLLKSVNIIVSERKLRVVDMDTDIDSIILSNLYMSGGAYLHKIISKIATILGIERCEIKKKLANMIREGKLGIDCEEKLLELWIWALDRGHCDEIVMELDEAEKYIDVLNRYPELYEKADGKIIIKKIMDGQIFIYPL
;
A
#
# COMPACT_ATOMS: atom_id res chain seq x y z
N MET A 1 -2.33 -14.62 9.39
CA MET A 1 -2.92 -14.95 8.07
C MET A 1 -1.87 -15.48 7.11
N ARG A 2 -2.09 -16.63 6.46
CA ARG A 2 -1.18 -17.14 5.43
C ARG A 2 -1.64 -16.67 4.05
N VAL A 3 -1.09 -15.55 3.58
CA VAL A 3 -1.41 -15.04 2.24
C VAL A 3 -0.52 -15.71 1.20
N PHE A 4 -1.14 -16.41 0.26
CA PHE A 4 -0.41 -17.11 -0.81
C PHE A 4 -0.42 -16.26 -2.10
N PRO A 5 0.76 -15.87 -2.65
CA PRO A 5 0.86 -15.11 -3.89
C PRO A 5 0.65 -16.00 -5.12
N ILE A 6 -0.47 -16.73 -5.18
CA ILE A 6 -0.78 -17.72 -6.22
C ILE A 6 -2.01 -17.36 -7.06
N SER A 7 -2.15 -17.92 -8.26
CA SER A 7 -3.36 -17.79 -9.08
C SER A 7 -4.36 -18.87 -8.69
N LEU A 8 -5.62 -18.50 -8.38
CA LEU A 8 -6.66 -19.47 -8.02
C LEU A 8 -6.98 -20.43 -9.16
N LEU A 9 -7.06 -19.92 -10.40
CA LEU A 9 -7.28 -20.76 -11.58
C LEU A 9 -6.14 -21.77 -11.77
N ARG A 10 -4.88 -21.34 -11.56
CA ARG A 10 -3.73 -22.25 -11.63
C ARG A 10 -3.75 -23.26 -10.49
N ALA A 11 -4.13 -22.86 -9.27
CA ALA A 11 -4.28 -23.76 -8.13
C ALA A 11 -5.35 -24.82 -8.37
N TYR A 12 -6.50 -24.43 -8.94
CA TYR A 12 -7.54 -25.37 -9.35
C TYR A 12 -7.05 -26.35 -10.41
N LYS A 13 -6.37 -25.88 -11.47
CA LYS A 13 -5.79 -26.76 -12.50
C LYS A 13 -4.76 -27.74 -11.91
N ILE A 14 -3.96 -27.30 -10.95
CA ILE A 14 -3.01 -28.15 -10.22
C ILE A 14 -3.75 -29.23 -9.44
N LEU A 15 -4.78 -28.86 -8.67
CA LEU A 15 -5.60 -29.79 -7.91
C LEU A 15 -6.19 -30.89 -8.81
N GLN A 16 -6.69 -30.52 -10.00
CA GLN A 16 -7.26 -31.48 -10.94
C GLN A 16 -6.21 -32.44 -11.55
N LYS A 17 -4.99 -31.96 -11.76
CA LYS A 17 -3.88 -32.72 -12.35
C LYS A 17 -3.17 -33.66 -11.39
N LEU A 18 -3.18 -33.36 -10.08
CA LEU A 18 -2.52 -34.23 -9.11
C LEU A 18 -3.27 -35.58 -8.99
N PRO A 19 -2.56 -36.71 -9.05
CA PRO A 19 -3.14 -38.01 -8.72
C PRO A 19 -3.40 -38.10 -7.23
N ASN A 20 -4.39 -38.91 -6.84
CA ASN A 20 -4.66 -39.16 -5.43
C ASN A 20 -3.57 -40.08 -4.83
N ASN A 21 -3.29 -39.95 -3.53
CA ASN A 21 -2.27 -40.72 -2.80
C ASN A 21 -0.88 -40.66 -3.47
N ILE A 22 -0.40 -39.44 -3.70
CA ILE A 22 0.91 -39.19 -4.30
C ILE A 22 1.93 -38.77 -3.25
N ARG A 23 3.18 -39.23 -3.35
CA ARG A 23 4.23 -38.72 -2.46
C ARG A 23 4.50 -37.26 -2.77
N LYS A 24 4.81 -36.48 -1.74
CA LYS A 24 5.03 -35.04 -1.85
C LYS A 24 6.15 -34.68 -2.84
N ASP A 25 7.24 -35.44 -2.87
CA ASP A 25 8.34 -35.20 -3.81
C ASP A 25 7.92 -35.48 -5.26
N ASP A 26 7.16 -36.57 -5.50
CA ASP A 26 6.61 -36.90 -6.82
C ASP A 26 5.61 -35.82 -7.29
N ALA A 27 4.78 -35.30 -6.38
CA ALA A 27 3.87 -34.21 -6.68
C ALA A 27 4.63 -32.93 -7.11
N ILE A 28 5.74 -32.62 -6.44
CA ILE A 28 6.63 -31.50 -6.82
C ILE A 28 7.24 -31.74 -8.20
N GLU A 29 7.65 -32.98 -8.51
CA GLU A 29 8.22 -33.33 -9.80
C GLU A 29 7.19 -33.19 -10.94
N VAL A 30 5.96 -33.71 -10.75
CA VAL A 30 4.84 -33.55 -11.70
C VAL A 30 4.58 -32.07 -11.98
N LEU A 31 4.57 -31.24 -10.94
CA LEU A 31 4.38 -29.80 -11.09
C LEU A 31 5.57 -29.12 -11.79
N SER A 32 6.78 -29.58 -11.53
CA SER A 32 8.00 -29.05 -12.15
C SER A 32 8.06 -29.35 -13.65
N ARG A 33 7.65 -30.56 -14.06
CA ARG A 33 7.47 -30.93 -15.48
C ARG A 33 6.41 -30.06 -16.19
N ASN A 34 5.49 -29.45 -15.45
CA ASN A 34 4.51 -28.48 -15.94
C ASN A 34 5.00 -27.00 -15.86
N GLY A 35 6.32 -26.78 -15.77
CA GLY A 35 6.92 -25.45 -15.83
C GLY A 35 6.81 -24.63 -14.53
N LEU A 36 6.69 -25.30 -13.37
CA LEU A 36 6.79 -24.64 -12.06
C LEU A 36 8.19 -24.83 -11.47
N SER A 37 8.78 -23.78 -10.91
CA SER A 37 9.95 -23.99 -10.04
C SER A 37 9.56 -24.75 -8.78
N ARG A 38 10.50 -25.52 -8.20
CA ARG A 38 10.29 -26.26 -6.93
C ARG A 38 9.68 -25.39 -5.84
N LYS A 39 10.19 -24.16 -5.68
CA LYS A 39 9.68 -23.16 -4.72
C LYS A 39 8.21 -22.81 -5.00
N THR A 40 7.85 -22.57 -6.26
CA THR A 40 6.48 -22.23 -6.64
C THR A 40 5.53 -23.41 -6.43
N ALA A 41 5.93 -24.63 -6.82
CA ALA A 41 5.15 -25.84 -6.61
C ALA A 41 4.83 -26.06 -5.11
N LEU A 42 5.83 -25.90 -4.24
CA LEU A 42 5.64 -25.97 -2.79
C LEU A 42 4.64 -24.94 -2.27
N THR A 43 4.67 -23.70 -2.78
CA THR A 43 3.69 -22.66 -2.41
C THR A 43 2.26 -23.06 -2.77
N TYR A 44 2.05 -23.63 -3.96
CA TYR A 44 0.72 -24.13 -4.38
C TYR A 44 0.25 -25.30 -3.51
N LEU A 45 1.11 -26.28 -3.24
CA LEU A 45 0.78 -27.42 -2.38
C LEU A 45 0.43 -26.97 -0.96
N ARG A 46 1.19 -26.01 -0.40
CA ARG A 46 0.88 -25.41 0.91
C ARG A 46 -0.47 -24.71 0.93
N ALA A 47 -0.82 -23.97 -0.12
CA ALA A 47 -2.10 -23.30 -0.20
C ALA A 47 -3.27 -24.28 -0.31
N LEU A 48 -3.16 -25.30 -1.16
CA LEU A 48 -4.18 -26.34 -1.31
C LEU A 48 -4.36 -27.15 -0.02
N LYS A 49 -3.27 -27.46 0.69
CA LYS A 49 -3.32 -28.08 2.02
C LYS A 49 -4.00 -27.17 3.04
N TYR A 50 -3.65 -25.88 3.04
CA TYR A 50 -4.25 -24.88 3.91
C TYR A 50 -5.78 -24.76 3.69
N TRP A 51 -6.26 -24.82 2.45
CA TRP A 51 -7.69 -24.82 2.13
C TRP A 51 -8.39 -26.16 2.35
N GLY A 52 -7.69 -27.18 2.90
CA GLY A 52 -8.26 -28.50 3.19
C GLY A 52 -8.55 -29.35 1.95
N LEU A 53 -7.95 -29.01 0.81
CA LEU A 53 -8.07 -29.75 -0.46
C LEU A 53 -7.00 -30.83 -0.60
N ILE A 54 -5.93 -30.74 0.19
CA ILE A 54 -4.88 -31.75 0.32
C ILE A 54 -4.70 -32.10 1.80
N LYS A 55 -4.54 -33.38 2.12
CA LYS A 55 -4.21 -33.87 3.46
C LYS A 55 -2.93 -34.72 3.42
N GLY A 56 -2.35 -34.97 4.59
CA GLY A 56 -1.12 -35.76 4.74
C GLY A 56 0.18 -34.95 4.69
N GLU A 57 1.28 -35.55 5.14
CA GLU A 57 2.62 -34.93 5.19
C GLU A 57 3.54 -35.40 4.06
N ASN A 58 3.80 -36.71 4.00
CA ASN A 58 4.69 -37.33 3.01
C ASN A 58 3.91 -37.95 1.85
N GLU A 59 2.76 -38.55 2.15
CA GLU A 59 1.79 -39.05 1.19
C GLU A 59 0.58 -38.11 1.21
N LEU A 60 0.17 -37.65 0.02
CA LEU A 60 -0.81 -36.60 -0.14
C LEU A 60 -2.13 -37.17 -0.64
N GLU A 61 -3.18 -37.02 0.16
CA GLU A 61 -4.56 -37.30 -0.22
C GLU A 61 -5.16 -36.06 -0.88
N ILE A 62 -5.67 -36.19 -2.11
CA ILE A 62 -6.15 -35.07 -2.95
C ILE A 62 -7.67 -35.12 -3.07
N LYS A 63 -8.35 -34.12 -2.53
CA LYS A 63 -9.81 -33.96 -2.66
C LYS A 63 -10.15 -33.15 -3.90
N LYS A 64 -10.47 -33.82 -5.00
CA LYS A 64 -10.99 -33.16 -6.22
C LYS A 64 -12.40 -32.65 -5.99
N VAL A 65 -12.67 -31.43 -6.45
CA VAL A 65 -13.96 -30.75 -6.31
C VAL A 65 -14.27 -29.98 -7.60
N SER A 66 -15.54 -29.61 -7.81
CA SER A 66 -15.91 -28.68 -8.90
C SER A 66 -15.30 -27.29 -8.67
N LEU A 67 -15.23 -26.49 -9.74
CA LEU A 67 -14.71 -25.12 -9.67
C LEU A 67 -15.50 -24.26 -8.67
N ASP A 68 -16.84 -24.34 -8.69
CA ASP A 68 -17.69 -23.57 -7.77
C ASP A 68 -17.44 -23.95 -6.32
N LYS A 69 -17.31 -25.26 -6.05
CA LYS A 69 -17.01 -25.74 -4.70
C LYS A 69 -15.61 -25.33 -4.25
N PHE A 70 -14.63 -25.36 -5.16
CA PHE A 70 -13.28 -24.85 -4.90
C PHE A 70 -13.32 -23.37 -4.51
N LEU A 71 -13.98 -22.53 -5.32
CA LEU A 71 -14.08 -21.09 -5.06
C LEU A 71 -14.81 -20.79 -3.74
N SER A 72 -15.89 -21.52 -3.44
CA SER A 72 -16.62 -21.42 -2.17
C SER A 72 -15.73 -21.76 -0.96
N ILE A 73 -14.95 -22.84 -1.04
CA ILE A 73 -14.01 -23.23 0.03
C ILE A 73 -12.95 -22.14 0.24
N VAL A 74 -12.32 -21.67 -0.84
CA VAL A 74 -11.30 -20.61 -0.76
C VAL A 74 -11.90 -19.32 -0.21
N ARG A 75 -13.10 -18.93 -0.65
CA ARG A 75 -13.82 -17.74 -0.17
C ARG A 75 -14.05 -17.80 1.34
N ASN A 76 -14.62 -18.89 1.85
CA ASN A 76 -14.91 -19.04 3.27
C ASN A 76 -13.62 -19.02 4.11
N LYS A 77 -12.60 -19.77 3.67
CA LYS A 77 -11.29 -19.78 4.34
C LYS A 77 -10.57 -18.43 4.31
N THR A 78 -10.80 -17.64 3.26
CA THR A 78 -10.25 -16.29 3.14
C THR A 78 -10.95 -15.34 4.13
N LEU A 79 -12.28 -15.41 4.24
CA LEU A 79 -13.05 -14.59 5.18
C LEU A 79 -12.77 -14.95 6.65
N GLU A 80 -12.54 -16.22 6.97
CA GLU A 80 -12.17 -16.68 8.32
C GLU A 80 -10.81 -16.15 8.78
N GLU A 81 -9.86 -15.91 7.86
CA GLU A 81 -8.49 -15.51 8.23
C GLU A 81 -8.20 -14.01 8.13
N ILE A 82 -8.96 -13.28 7.31
CA ILE A 82 -8.77 -11.84 7.17
C ILE A 82 -9.33 -11.15 8.41
N ASP A 83 -8.48 -10.37 9.08
CA ASP A 83 -8.90 -9.49 10.17
C ASP A 83 -10.03 -8.58 9.67
N PRO A 84 -11.19 -8.53 10.35
CA PRO A 84 -12.34 -7.72 9.94
C PRO A 84 -12.00 -6.26 9.67
N ARG A 85 -11.01 -5.71 10.41
CA ARG A 85 -10.50 -4.34 10.23
C ARG A 85 -9.95 -4.10 8.82
N VAL A 86 -9.42 -5.13 8.16
CA VAL A 86 -8.96 -5.04 6.76
C VAL A 86 -10.12 -4.83 5.80
N ILE A 87 -11.21 -5.58 5.97
CA ILE A 87 -12.40 -5.41 5.12
C ILE A 87 -13.04 -4.06 5.37
N GLU A 88 -13.11 -3.62 6.63
CA GLU A 88 -13.61 -2.30 7.00
C GLU A 88 -12.76 -1.18 6.40
N ALA A 89 -11.43 -1.24 6.54
CA ALA A 89 -10.53 -0.26 5.93
C ALA A 89 -10.65 -0.21 4.40
N ILE A 90 -10.84 -1.37 3.74
CA ILE A 90 -11.09 -1.41 2.29
C ILE A 90 -12.41 -0.71 1.96
N LYS A 91 -13.48 -0.91 2.74
CA LYS A 91 -14.78 -0.25 2.53
C LYS A 91 -14.65 1.25 2.73
N GLU A 92 -14.06 1.71 3.83
CA GLU A 92 -13.84 3.12 4.10
C GLU A 92 -13.07 3.81 2.97
N VAL A 93 -11.99 3.19 2.49
CA VAL A 93 -11.21 3.72 1.35
C VAL A 93 -11.99 3.64 0.04
N HIS A 94 -12.80 2.60 -0.15
CA HIS A 94 -13.65 2.48 -1.33
C HIS A 94 -14.77 3.52 -1.33
N ASP A 95 -15.31 3.90 -0.18
CA ASP A 95 -16.38 4.90 -0.07
C ASP A 95 -15.86 6.32 -0.33
N LEU A 96 -14.53 6.52 -0.27
CA LEU A 96 -13.93 7.77 -0.71
C LEU A 96 -14.29 8.08 -2.17
N PRO A 97 -14.51 9.36 -2.51
CA PRO A 97 -14.95 9.75 -3.85
C PRO A 97 -13.85 9.68 -4.92
N PHE A 98 -12.69 9.08 -4.64
CA PHE A 98 -11.51 9.05 -5.53
C PHE A 98 -10.91 7.66 -5.65
N SER A 99 -9.90 7.52 -6.51
CA SER A 99 -9.30 6.22 -6.78
C SER A 99 -8.70 5.59 -5.52
N TYR A 100 -8.97 4.31 -5.35
CA TYR A 100 -8.41 3.47 -4.30
C TYR A 100 -6.87 3.42 -4.38
N SER A 101 -6.17 3.84 -3.34
CA SER A 101 -4.74 3.59 -3.22
C SER A 101 -4.48 2.55 -2.13
N ILE A 102 -3.55 1.62 -2.38
CA ILE A 102 -3.16 0.61 -1.40
C ILE A 102 -2.55 1.25 -0.15
N LYS A 103 -1.96 2.44 -0.32
CA LYS A 103 -1.40 3.23 0.77
C LYS A 103 -2.51 3.74 1.70
N LEU A 104 -3.62 4.23 1.17
CA LEU A 104 -4.77 4.64 1.99
C LEU A 104 -5.32 3.47 2.83
N ILE A 105 -5.36 2.26 2.26
CA ILE A 105 -5.79 1.06 3.00
C ILE A 105 -4.79 0.73 4.12
N GLU A 106 -3.48 0.81 3.85
CA GLU A 106 -2.43 0.61 4.86
C GLU A 106 -2.59 1.58 6.03
N ASN A 107 -2.89 2.84 5.72
CA ASN A 107 -3.02 3.89 6.72
C ASN A 107 -4.26 3.70 7.59
N LYS A 108 -5.42 3.40 6.97
CA LYS A 108 -6.63 3.05 7.72
C LYS A 108 -6.46 1.83 8.61
N LEU A 109 -5.63 0.87 8.19
CA LEU A 109 -5.27 -0.25 9.04
C LEU A 109 -4.39 0.18 10.22
N ARG A 110 -3.42 1.07 10.01
CA ARG A 110 -2.57 1.62 11.08
C ARG A 110 -3.39 2.40 12.11
N GLU A 111 -4.31 3.26 11.67
CA GLU A 111 -5.24 4.00 12.56
C GLU A 111 -6.04 3.04 13.46
N LYS A 112 -6.39 1.85 12.95
CA LYS A 112 -7.09 0.78 13.68
C LYS A 112 -6.15 -0.13 14.49
N GLY A 113 -4.90 0.28 14.69
CA GLY A 113 -3.88 -0.47 15.45
C GLY A 113 -3.39 -1.75 14.75
N LEU A 114 -3.49 -1.82 13.42
CA LEU A 114 -3.02 -2.96 12.63
C LEU A 114 -1.90 -2.54 11.67
N GLU A 115 -0.66 -2.80 12.08
CA GLU A 115 0.50 -2.58 11.21
C GLU A 115 0.70 -3.76 10.25
N VAL A 116 0.53 -3.50 8.95
CA VAL A 116 0.73 -4.47 7.89
C VAL A 116 1.51 -3.84 6.73
N SER A 117 2.24 -4.66 5.98
CA SER A 117 2.97 -4.16 4.81
C SER A 117 2.07 -3.97 3.58
N LEU A 118 2.42 -3.02 2.71
CA LEU A 118 1.84 -2.89 1.36
C LEU A 118 1.80 -4.21 0.57
N TRP A 119 2.82 -5.08 0.72
CA TRP A 119 2.85 -6.38 0.06
C TRP A 119 1.72 -7.29 0.53
N TYR A 120 1.44 -7.28 1.84
CA TYR A 120 0.34 -8.05 2.43
C TYR A 120 -1.01 -7.57 1.87
N ILE A 121 -1.26 -6.25 1.89
CA ILE A 121 -2.51 -5.65 1.40
C ILE A 121 -2.73 -5.95 -0.10
N ARG A 122 -1.68 -5.83 -0.93
CA ARG A 122 -1.74 -6.19 -2.36
C ARG A 122 -2.23 -7.61 -2.58
N ASN A 123 -1.69 -8.56 -1.83
CA ASN A 123 -2.04 -9.95 -2.00
C ASN A 123 -3.45 -10.26 -1.46
N ILE A 124 -3.90 -9.58 -0.41
CA ILE A 124 -5.28 -9.64 0.07
C ILE A 124 -6.25 -9.16 -0.99
N LEU A 125 -6.06 -7.95 -1.51
CA LEU A 125 -6.94 -7.39 -2.53
C LEU A 125 -7.03 -8.31 -3.75
N ARG A 126 -5.90 -8.88 -4.18
CA ARG A 126 -5.86 -9.85 -5.27
C ARG A 126 -6.66 -11.11 -4.94
N LEU A 127 -6.54 -11.64 -3.72
CA LEU A 127 -7.28 -12.82 -3.28
C LEU A 127 -8.77 -12.52 -3.19
N LEU A 128 -9.18 -11.45 -2.49
CA LEU A 128 -10.56 -10.99 -2.35
C LEU A 128 -11.24 -10.78 -3.70
N LYS A 129 -10.54 -10.18 -4.67
CA LYS A 129 -11.03 -10.00 -6.04
C LYS A 129 -11.21 -11.35 -6.75
N SER A 130 -10.27 -12.28 -6.56
CA SER A 130 -10.32 -13.59 -7.21
C SER A 130 -11.46 -14.50 -6.70
N VAL A 131 -11.97 -14.25 -5.49
CA VAL A 131 -13.13 -14.95 -4.92
C VAL A 131 -14.42 -14.12 -4.93
N ASN A 132 -14.44 -13.02 -5.70
CA ASN A 132 -15.58 -12.12 -5.83
C ASN A 132 -16.13 -11.64 -4.47
N ILE A 133 -15.25 -11.34 -3.51
CA ILE A 133 -15.63 -10.64 -2.27
C ILE A 133 -15.62 -9.12 -2.53
N ILE A 134 -14.69 -8.65 -3.36
CA ILE A 134 -14.64 -7.25 -3.82
C ILE A 134 -14.65 -7.20 -5.34
N VAL A 135 -15.26 -6.15 -5.88
CA VAL A 135 -15.28 -5.85 -7.31
C VAL A 135 -14.59 -4.50 -7.53
N SER A 136 -13.93 -4.35 -8.68
CA SER A 136 -13.25 -3.10 -9.04
C SER A 136 -14.19 -2.30 -9.93
N GLU A 137 -14.74 -1.21 -9.42
CA GLU A 137 -15.55 -0.28 -10.19
C GLU A 137 -14.72 0.95 -10.57
N ARG A 138 -14.92 1.45 -11.79
CA ARG A 138 -14.35 2.75 -12.19
C ARG A 138 -15.34 3.83 -11.76
N LYS A 139 -14.98 4.65 -10.77
CA LYS A 139 -15.75 5.85 -10.43
C LYS A 139 -15.40 6.96 -11.41
N LEU A 140 -16.39 7.47 -12.14
CA LEU A 140 -16.29 8.73 -12.87
C LEU A 140 -16.70 9.86 -11.93
N ARG A 141 -15.86 10.89 -11.80
CA ARG A 141 -16.15 12.06 -10.97
C ARG A 141 -16.16 13.30 -11.84
N VAL A 142 -17.26 14.05 -11.81
CA VAL A 142 -17.31 15.42 -12.31
C VAL A 142 -16.80 16.31 -11.19
N VAL A 143 -15.81 17.12 -11.49
CA VAL A 143 -15.20 18.05 -10.53
C VAL A 143 -15.20 19.41 -11.20
N ASP A 144 -15.85 20.37 -10.57
CA ASP A 144 -15.81 21.76 -10.98
C ASP A 144 -14.46 22.33 -10.51
N MET A 145 -13.49 22.34 -11.41
CA MET A 145 -12.11 22.74 -11.12
C MET A 145 -11.73 23.88 -12.06
N ASP A 146 -11.22 24.96 -11.47
CA ASP A 146 -10.69 26.10 -12.19
C ASP A 146 -9.32 25.76 -12.83
N THR A 147 -8.75 26.70 -13.59
CA THR A 147 -7.44 26.55 -14.24
C THR A 147 -6.26 26.99 -13.37
N ASP A 148 -6.44 27.09 -12.05
CA ASP A 148 -5.40 27.50 -11.11
C ASP A 148 -4.54 26.32 -10.60
N ILE A 149 -3.43 26.63 -9.90
CA ILE A 149 -2.47 25.62 -9.43
C ILE A 149 -3.11 24.65 -8.43
N ASP A 150 -3.98 25.12 -7.54
CA ASP A 150 -4.63 24.30 -6.51
C ASP A 150 -5.55 23.28 -7.20
N SER A 151 -6.32 23.74 -8.19
CA SER A 151 -7.17 22.88 -9.03
C SER A 151 -6.37 21.85 -9.81
N ILE A 152 -5.20 22.20 -10.35
CA ILE A 152 -4.32 21.25 -11.05
C ILE A 152 -3.74 20.21 -10.08
N ILE A 153 -3.34 20.62 -8.87
CA ILE A 153 -2.88 19.71 -7.81
C ILE A 153 -4.01 18.74 -7.44
N LEU A 154 -5.21 19.26 -7.16
CA LEU A 154 -6.38 18.46 -6.80
C LEU A 154 -6.75 17.48 -7.92
N SER A 155 -6.77 17.92 -9.17
CA SER A 155 -7.02 17.06 -10.32
C SER A 155 -6.05 15.89 -10.40
N ASN A 156 -4.75 16.16 -10.21
CA ASN A 156 -3.73 15.12 -10.16
C ASN A 156 -3.94 14.14 -9.01
N LEU A 157 -4.32 14.64 -7.84
CA LEU A 157 -4.61 13.82 -6.65
C LEU A 157 -5.89 13.00 -6.85
N TYR A 158 -6.94 13.55 -7.45
CA TYR A 158 -8.17 12.83 -7.78
C TYR A 158 -7.94 11.69 -8.77
N MET A 159 -7.11 11.91 -9.79
CA MET A 159 -6.75 10.88 -10.76
C MET A 159 -5.90 9.74 -10.17
N SER A 160 -5.10 10.04 -9.14
CA SER A 160 -4.12 9.09 -8.57
C SER A 160 -4.53 8.50 -7.21
N GLY A 161 -5.53 9.09 -6.54
CA GLY A 161 -5.99 8.66 -5.21
C GLY A 161 -5.07 9.10 -4.07
N GLY A 162 -4.18 10.05 -4.35
CA GLY A 162 -3.11 10.48 -3.45
C GLY A 162 -1.72 10.07 -3.92
N ALA A 163 -0.72 10.75 -3.37
CA ALA A 163 0.67 10.57 -3.75
C ALA A 163 1.60 11.09 -2.65
N TYR A 164 2.84 10.61 -2.68
CA TYR A 164 3.89 11.25 -1.89
C TYR A 164 4.19 12.65 -2.40
N LEU A 165 4.42 13.56 -1.48
CA LEU A 165 4.54 15.00 -1.72
C LEU A 165 5.63 15.29 -2.77
N HIS A 166 6.78 14.63 -2.71
CA HIS A 166 7.85 14.79 -3.71
C HIS A 166 7.42 14.45 -5.15
N LYS A 167 6.50 13.48 -5.32
CA LYS A 167 6.01 13.07 -6.65
C LYS A 167 5.08 14.12 -7.23
N ILE A 168 4.21 14.70 -6.39
CA ILE A 168 3.32 15.79 -6.80
C ILE A 168 4.14 17.02 -7.15
N ILE A 169 5.05 17.46 -6.28
CA ILE A 169 5.91 18.61 -6.57
C ILE A 169 6.64 18.43 -7.90
N SER A 170 7.33 17.29 -8.07
CA SER A 170 8.12 17.05 -9.28
C SER A 170 7.26 17.08 -10.53
N LYS A 171 6.06 16.47 -10.48
CA LYS A 171 5.13 16.44 -11.60
C LYS A 171 4.60 17.83 -11.94
N ILE A 172 4.14 18.59 -10.95
CA ILE A 172 3.57 19.92 -11.17
C ILE A 172 4.65 20.91 -11.63
N ALA A 173 5.85 20.85 -11.05
CA ALA A 173 6.98 21.68 -11.45
C ALA A 173 7.33 21.47 -12.94
N THR A 174 7.36 20.21 -13.38
CA THR A 174 7.61 19.89 -14.80
C THR A 174 6.47 20.33 -15.71
N ILE A 175 5.21 20.16 -15.30
CA ILE A 175 4.05 20.51 -16.14
C ILE A 175 3.92 22.03 -16.32
N LEU A 176 4.09 22.78 -15.24
CA LEU A 176 3.83 24.23 -15.23
C LEU A 176 5.08 25.09 -15.42
N GLY A 177 6.28 24.49 -15.36
CA GLY A 177 7.54 25.24 -15.40
C GLY A 177 7.74 26.13 -14.15
N ILE A 178 7.09 25.78 -13.04
CA ILE A 178 7.10 26.54 -11.78
C ILE A 178 8.17 26.00 -10.84
N GLU A 179 8.77 26.89 -10.04
CA GLU A 179 9.75 26.51 -9.04
C GLU A 179 9.15 25.59 -7.97
N ARG A 180 9.90 24.57 -7.56
CA ARG A 180 9.45 23.60 -6.56
C ARG A 180 9.08 24.25 -5.23
N CYS A 181 9.80 25.31 -4.83
CA CYS A 181 9.55 26.04 -3.60
C CYS A 181 8.15 26.69 -3.58
N GLU A 182 7.71 27.26 -4.71
CA GLU A 182 6.37 27.85 -4.82
C GLU A 182 5.27 26.79 -4.69
N ILE A 183 5.47 25.62 -5.31
CA ILE A 183 4.53 24.50 -5.21
C ILE A 183 4.46 23.96 -3.78
N LYS A 184 5.60 23.88 -3.07
CA LYS A 184 5.65 23.50 -1.65
C LYS A 184 4.82 24.44 -0.79
N LYS A 185 4.99 25.76 -0.96
CA LYS A 185 4.21 26.79 -0.24
C LYS A 185 2.72 26.67 -0.53
N LYS A 186 2.33 26.42 -1.78
CA LYS A 186 0.93 26.17 -2.15
C LYS A 186 0.36 24.93 -1.48
N LEU A 187 1.07 23.80 -1.53
CA LEU A 187 0.67 22.58 -0.84
C LEU A 187 0.53 22.79 0.67
N ALA A 188 1.45 23.51 1.31
CA ALA A 188 1.37 23.84 2.72
C ALA A 188 0.12 24.67 3.06
N ASN A 189 -0.26 25.63 2.22
CA ASN A 189 -1.49 26.39 2.41
C ASN A 189 -2.73 25.53 2.24
N MET A 190 -2.80 24.70 1.19
CA MET A 190 -3.93 23.77 1.00
C MET A 190 -4.09 22.78 2.17
N ILE A 191 -2.97 22.35 2.75
CA ILE A 191 -2.92 21.53 3.97
C ILE A 191 -3.54 22.28 5.15
N ARG A 192 -3.11 23.53 5.41
CA ARG A 192 -3.64 24.36 6.51
C ARG A 192 -5.12 24.66 6.35
N GLU A 193 -5.57 24.87 5.13
CA GLU A 193 -6.97 25.12 4.79
C GLU A 193 -7.84 23.87 4.89
N GLY A 194 -7.27 22.70 5.20
CA GLY A 194 -8.01 21.45 5.30
C GLY A 194 -8.57 20.99 3.96
N LYS A 195 -7.95 21.37 2.84
CA LYS A 195 -8.32 20.90 1.49
C LYS A 195 -7.70 19.55 1.14
N LEU A 196 -6.65 19.15 1.85
CA LEU A 196 -5.90 17.93 1.61
C LEU A 196 -5.84 17.08 2.88
N GLY A 197 -6.02 15.78 2.71
CA GLY A 197 -5.74 14.79 3.72
C GLY A 197 -4.25 14.47 3.74
N ILE A 198 -3.69 14.29 4.93
CA ILE A 198 -2.27 14.06 5.12
C ILE A 198 -2.08 12.81 5.95
N ASP A 199 -1.07 12.03 5.59
CA ASP A 199 -0.57 10.92 6.37
C ASP A 199 0.95 11.03 6.50
N CYS A 200 1.37 11.49 7.67
CA CYS A 200 2.74 11.46 8.18
C CYS A 200 2.72 11.70 9.69
N GLU A 201 3.88 11.53 10.35
CA GLU A 201 4.02 11.91 11.76
C GLU A 201 3.80 13.42 11.93
N GLU A 202 2.97 13.80 12.90
CA GLU A 202 2.53 15.19 13.12
C GLU A 202 3.72 16.15 13.28
N LYS A 203 4.68 15.81 14.15
CA LYS A 203 5.91 16.58 14.33
C LYS A 203 6.77 16.68 13.06
N LEU A 204 6.70 15.71 12.16
CA LEU A 204 7.39 15.77 10.86
C LEU A 204 6.70 16.77 9.92
N LEU A 205 5.36 16.77 9.90
CA LEU A 205 4.57 17.77 9.17
C LEU A 205 4.83 19.17 9.71
N GLU A 206 4.78 19.34 11.02
CA GLU A 206 5.05 20.62 11.69
C GLU A 206 6.43 21.16 11.31
N LEU A 207 7.47 20.32 11.34
CA LEU A 207 8.82 20.71 10.96
C LEU A 207 8.91 21.11 9.48
N TRP A 208 8.22 20.39 8.59
CA TRP A 208 8.16 20.73 7.16
C TRP A 208 7.48 22.08 6.92
N ILE A 209 6.32 22.32 7.55
CA ILE A 209 5.58 23.59 7.47
C ILE A 209 6.41 24.74 8.06
N TRP A 210 7.02 24.51 9.23
CA TRP A 210 7.85 25.48 9.93
C TRP A 210 9.07 25.93 9.10
N ALA A 211 9.70 25.00 8.39
CA ALA A 211 10.81 25.30 7.48
C ALA A 211 10.36 26.19 6.31
N LEU A 212 9.21 25.87 5.69
CA LEU A 212 8.67 26.63 4.56
C LEU A 212 8.30 28.06 4.93
N ASP A 213 7.76 28.29 6.13
CA ASP A 213 7.41 29.62 6.62
C ASP A 213 8.63 30.53 6.80
N ARG A 214 9.79 29.94 7.05
CA ARG A 214 11.08 30.64 7.14
C ARG A 214 11.80 30.75 5.80
N GLY A 215 11.19 30.29 4.71
CA GLY A 215 11.76 30.34 3.37
C GLY A 215 12.74 29.20 3.07
N HIS A 216 12.82 28.17 3.91
CA HIS A 216 13.66 27.01 3.67
C HIS A 216 12.90 25.94 2.88
N CYS A 217 13.26 25.78 1.60
CA CYS A 217 12.56 24.89 0.67
C CYS A 217 13.29 23.59 0.34
N ASP A 218 14.62 23.52 0.47
CA ASP A 218 15.41 22.31 0.16
C ASP A 218 16.26 21.79 1.32
N GLU A 219 16.80 22.70 2.13
CA GLU A 219 17.61 22.40 3.30
C GLU A 219 17.31 23.41 4.40
N ILE A 220 17.34 22.96 5.65
CA ILE A 220 17.28 23.82 6.83
C ILE A 220 18.40 23.46 7.79
N VAL A 221 19.05 24.50 8.31
CA VAL A 221 20.09 24.39 9.33
C VAL A 221 19.49 24.93 10.62
N MET A 222 19.46 24.09 11.65
CA MET A 222 18.92 24.43 12.97
C MET A 222 20.01 24.31 14.01
N GLU A 223 20.00 25.23 14.97
CA GLU A 223 20.78 25.07 16.20
C GLU A 223 20.20 23.91 17.04
N LEU A 224 21.03 23.27 17.87
CA LEU A 224 20.64 22.06 18.61
C LEU A 224 19.47 22.28 19.57
N ASP A 225 19.40 23.47 20.18
CA ASP A 225 18.33 23.90 21.08
C ASP A 225 16.99 24.04 20.35
N GLU A 226 16.98 24.63 19.15
CA GLU A 226 15.76 24.71 18.32
C GLU A 226 15.30 23.35 17.82
N ALA A 227 16.25 22.43 17.59
CA ALA A 227 15.96 21.10 17.07
C ALA A 227 15.54 20.09 18.17
N GLU A 228 15.76 20.41 19.44
CA GLU A 228 15.45 19.54 20.58
C GLU A 228 14.00 19.07 20.58
N LYS A 229 13.04 19.96 20.27
CA LYS A 229 11.61 19.63 20.15
C LYS A 229 11.27 18.58 19.07
N TYR A 230 12.13 18.43 18.06
CA TYR A 230 11.94 17.51 16.93
C TYR A 230 12.89 16.31 16.98
N ILE A 231 13.78 16.23 17.98
CA ILE A 231 14.89 15.27 17.99
C ILE A 231 14.41 13.82 18.00
N ASP A 232 13.29 13.53 18.67
CA ASP A 232 12.69 12.19 18.70
C ASP A 232 12.20 11.72 17.34
N VAL A 233 11.71 12.65 16.51
CA VAL A 233 11.28 12.35 15.14
C VAL A 233 12.48 12.22 14.24
N LEU A 234 13.43 13.14 14.33
CA LEU A 234 14.67 13.09 13.57
C LEU A 234 15.42 11.77 13.83
N ASN A 235 15.54 11.33 15.09
CA ASN A 235 16.17 10.05 15.44
C ASN A 235 15.47 8.82 14.83
N ARG A 236 14.18 8.91 14.51
CA ARG A 236 13.44 7.85 13.80
C ARG A 236 13.64 7.89 12.28
N TYR A 237 14.12 9.00 11.76
CA TYR A 237 14.44 9.21 10.35
C TYR A 237 15.88 9.73 10.19
N PRO A 238 16.91 8.96 10.61
CA PRO A 238 18.30 9.40 10.60
C PRO A 238 18.82 9.71 9.19
N GLU A 239 18.18 9.18 8.15
CA GLU A 239 18.50 9.48 6.75
C GLU A 239 18.09 10.90 6.31
N LEU A 240 17.24 11.59 7.08
CA LEU A 240 16.71 12.91 6.74
C LEU A 240 17.57 14.06 7.29
N TYR A 241 18.54 13.77 8.16
CA TYR A 241 19.34 14.82 8.78
C TYR A 241 20.79 14.41 9.05
N GLU A 242 21.66 15.40 9.14
CA GLU A 242 23.07 15.27 9.51
C GLU A 242 23.36 16.16 10.73
N LYS A 243 24.24 15.70 11.62
CA LYS A 243 24.77 16.51 12.72
C LYS A 243 26.15 17.01 12.33
N ALA A 244 26.35 18.32 12.30
CA ALA A 244 27.63 18.96 12.01
C ALA A 244 27.84 20.18 12.91
N ASP A 245 28.99 20.29 13.57
CA ASP A 245 29.43 21.46 14.33
C ASP A 245 28.39 22.06 15.31
N GLY A 246 27.70 21.20 16.07
CA GLY A 246 26.68 21.66 17.02
C GLY A 246 25.35 22.10 16.38
N LYS A 247 25.14 21.78 15.11
CA LYS A 247 23.92 22.06 14.34
C LYS A 247 23.32 20.78 13.75
N ILE A 248 22.03 20.86 13.44
CA ILE A 248 21.29 19.85 12.71
C ILE A 248 20.98 20.38 11.31
N ILE A 249 21.43 19.67 10.28
CA ILE A 249 21.16 19.97 8.88
C ILE A 249 20.13 18.96 8.37
N ILE A 250 18.93 19.41 8.04
CA ILE A 250 17.88 18.55 7.49
C ILE A 250 17.91 18.69 5.97
N LYS A 251 18.23 17.60 5.26
CA LYS A 251 18.45 17.60 3.81
C LYS A 251 17.24 17.06 3.05
N LYS A 252 16.96 17.64 1.87
CA LYS A 252 15.90 17.22 0.93
C LYS A 252 14.56 17.03 1.64
N ILE A 253 14.16 18.09 2.33
CA ILE A 253 13.03 18.27 3.27
C ILE A 253 11.91 17.25 3.12
N MET A 254 12.10 16.02 3.60
CA MET A 254 11.06 15.11 4.12
C MET A 254 9.85 14.80 3.19
N ASP A 255 9.82 15.31 1.95
CA ASP A 255 8.73 15.21 0.97
C ASP A 255 8.51 13.74 0.56
N GLY A 256 9.54 12.91 0.77
CA GLY A 256 9.51 11.46 0.62
C GLY A 256 8.60 10.75 1.61
N GLN A 257 8.42 11.33 2.80
CA GLN A 257 7.72 10.72 3.93
C GLN A 257 6.28 11.23 4.09
N ILE A 258 5.94 12.35 3.45
CA ILE A 258 4.59 12.95 3.53
C ILE A 258 3.73 12.39 2.40
N PHE A 259 2.69 11.62 2.74
CA PHE A 259 1.67 11.19 1.80
C PHE A 259 0.46 12.12 1.87
N ILE A 260 0.01 12.62 0.72
CA ILE A 260 -1.15 13.51 0.62
C ILE A 260 -2.23 12.88 -0.26
N TYR A 261 -3.49 13.13 0.05
CA TYR A 261 -4.65 12.66 -0.69
C TYR A 261 -5.75 13.73 -0.70
N PRO A 262 -6.65 13.71 -1.70
CA PRO A 262 -7.73 14.70 -1.75
C PRO A 262 -8.79 14.38 -0.67
N LEU A 263 -9.53 15.40 -0.21
CA LEU A 263 -10.67 15.25 0.71
C LEU A 263 -12.02 15.27 -0.03
#